data_AF-A0A1D3D4T0-F1
#
_entry.id   AF-A0A1D3D4T0-F1
#
_cell.length_a   1.000
_cell.length_b   1.000
_cell.length_c   1.000
_cell.angle_alpha   90.00
_cell.angle_beta   90.00
_cell.angle_gamma   90.00
#
_symmetry.space_group_name_H-M   'P 1'
#
loop_
_entity.id
_entity.type
_entity.pdbx_description
1 polymer ?
#
loop_
_entity_poly.entity_id
_entity_poly.type
_entity_poly.pdbx_seq_one_letter_code
_entity_poly.pdbx_strand_id
1 'polypeptide(L)'
;MLWLESPTPEATEWQQQDPQLMLLKQTEDVFDSLKRQEGQFYKEAVALLQDDGPNRSDSGNNSVQELEVSLQGSLNLGIHIGHQFDLYAAVSRQCSSSLLCCFLLCLSTYVVYPIKVQRMTPCGSTNPALYQLLLVAAYHLGVIAGRCTYCCCCTLSFKLVPAVLLLRLMLLPLLYWFESLPRTAIVLLRIASTAFSSNLKLSHQQCLFMLDLFRWLALFLYAALHGHLSVVGAVRATLTPSTLPGREAAAFLMSLSETLGFAAGTALSFAVPTTSMPLEGWTQAAAATAPHLA
;
A
#
# COMPACT_ATOMS: atom_id res chain seq x y z
N MET A 1 -5.29 -65.57 -6.58
CA MET A 1 -5.11 -64.43 -7.51
C MET A 1 -6.26 -63.46 -7.26
N LEU A 2 -6.02 -62.47 -6.40
CA LEU A 2 -6.92 -61.34 -6.16
C LEU A 2 -6.21 -60.12 -6.75
N TRP A 3 -6.78 -59.55 -7.81
CA TRP A 3 -6.32 -58.29 -8.38
C TRP A 3 -6.79 -57.16 -7.46
N LEU A 4 -5.85 -56.44 -6.84
CA LEU A 4 -6.14 -55.15 -6.23
C LEU A 4 -6.16 -54.10 -7.35
N GLU A 5 -7.35 -53.55 -7.61
CA GLU A 5 -7.48 -52.31 -8.38
C GLU A 5 -6.85 -51.17 -7.58
N SER A 6 -5.89 -50.49 -8.21
CA SER A 6 -5.28 -49.28 -7.67
C SER A 6 -6.23 -48.10 -7.88
N PRO A 7 -6.47 -47.26 -6.87
CA PRO A 7 -7.34 -46.10 -7.04
C PRO A 7 -6.69 -45.11 -8.01
N THR A 8 -7.42 -44.75 -9.06
CA THR A 8 -7.11 -43.63 -9.94
C THR A 8 -7.01 -42.35 -9.11
N PRO A 9 -5.89 -41.61 -9.16
CA PRO A 9 -5.83 -40.31 -8.49
C PRO A 9 -6.76 -39.36 -9.25
N GLU A 10 -7.84 -38.93 -8.59
CA GLU A 10 -8.64 -37.80 -9.05
C GLU A 10 -7.70 -36.60 -9.20
N ALA A 11 -7.48 -36.19 -10.44
CA ALA A 11 -6.75 -34.98 -10.77
C ALA A 11 -7.49 -33.80 -10.14
N THR A 12 -7.04 -33.38 -8.96
CA THR A 12 -7.48 -32.15 -8.35
C THR A 12 -6.93 -31.04 -9.23
N GLU A 13 -7.77 -30.52 -10.14
CA GLU A 13 -7.53 -29.28 -10.86
C GLU A 13 -7.36 -28.17 -9.81
N TRP A 14 -6.12 -27.95 -9.39
CA TRP A 14 -5.74 -26.73 -8.70
C TRP A 14 -5.87 -25.61 -9.72
N GLN A 15 -7.07 -25.03 -9.76
CA GLN A 15 -7.38 -23.85 -10.54
C GLN A 15 -6.39 -22.77 -10.11
N GLN A 16 -5.33 -22.61 -10.89
CA GLN A 16 -4.24 -21.69 -10.65
C GLN A 16 -4.81 -20.29 -10.88
N GLN A 17 -5.46 -19.77 -9.85
CA GLN A 17 -6.12 -18.48 -9.86
C GLN A 17 -5.05 -17.43 -10.09
N ASP A 18 -5.21 -16.66 -11.16
CA ASP A 18 -4.29 -15.60 -11.53
C ASP A 18 -4.09 -14.68 -10.31
N PRO A 19 -2.86 -14.53 -9.80
CA PRO A 19 -2.58 -13.67 -8.65
C PRO A 19 -3.04 -12.21 -8.89
N GLN A 20 -3.18 -11.76 -10.14
CA GLN A 20 -3.78 -10.45 -10.44
C GLN A 20 -5.29 -10.42 -10.18
N LEU A 21 -6.00 -11.51 -10.49
CA LEU A 21 -7.44 -11.63 -10.23
C LEU A 21 -7.73 -11.67 -8.73
N MET A 22 -6.86 -12.32 -7.96
CA MET A 22 -6.97 -12.35 -6.49
C MET A 22 -6.77 -10.96 -5.88
N LEU A 23 -5.79 -10.19 -6.39
CA LEU A 23 -5.56 -8.81 -5.95
C LEU A 23 -6.74 -7.90 -6.31
N LEU A 24 -7.31 -8.04 -7.51
CA LEU A 24 -8.47 -7.28 -7.95
C LEU A 24 -9.68 -7.55 -7.04
N LYS A 25 -9.95 -8.83 -6.75
CA LYS A 25 -11.04 -9.25 -5.88
C LYS A 25 -10.88 -8.73 -4.44
N GLN A 26 -9.66 -8.76 -3.92
CA GLN A 26 -9.36 -8.18 -2.61
C GLN A 26 -9.59 -6.65 -2.59
N THR A 27 -9.35 -5.98 -3.72
CA THR A 27 -9.59 -4.53 -3.85
C THR A 27 -11.10 -4.22 -3.92
N GLU A 28 -11.86 -5.05 -4.64
CA GLU A 28 -13.33 -4.98 -4.69
C GLU A 28 -13.96 -5.20 -3.31
N ASP A 29 -13.50 -6.21 -2.56
CA ASP A 29 -14.00 -6.51 -1.22
C ASP A 29 -13.77 -5.35 -0.23
N VAL A 30 -12.62 -4.67 -0.33
CA VAL A 30 -12.33 -3.46 0.46
C VAL A 30 -13.25 -2.31 0.07
N PHE A 31 -13.48 -2.12 -1.23
CA PHE A 31 -14.37 -1.08 -1.74
C PHE A 31 -15.83 -1.31 -1.30
N ASP A 32 -16.30 -2.55 -1.35
CA ASP A 32 -17.63 -2.94 -0.88
C ASP A 32 -17.79 -2.78 0.63
N SER A 33 -16.74 -3.07 1.40
CA SER A 33 -16.73 -2.85 2.85
C SER A 33 -16.87 -1.36 3.20
N LEU A 34 -16.12 -0.49 2.51
CA LEU A 34 -16.22 0.96 2.65
C LEU A 34 -17.62 1.47 2.28
N LYS A 35 -18.19 0.97 1.18
CA LYS A 35 -19.53 1.34 0.72
C LYS A 35 -20.63 0.92 1.71
N ARG A 36 -20.49 -0.24 2.36
CA ARG A 36 -21.41 -0.68 3.43
C ARG A 36 -21.29 0.21 4.66
N GLN A 37 -20.07 0.63 5.01
CA GLN A 37 -19.83 1.51 6.15
C GLN A 37 -20.46 2.89 5.91
N GLU A 38 -20.32 3.44 4.71
CA GLU A 38 -20.96 4.69 4.30
C GLU A 38 -22.50 4.60 4.34
N GLY A 39 -23.06 3.48 3.88
CA GLY A 39 -24.51 3.21 3.95
C GLY A 39 -25.05 3.06 5.38
N GLN A 40 -24.25 2.56 6.32
CA GLN A 40 -24.63 2.50 7.74
C GLN A 40 -24.67 3.88 8.37
N PHE A 41 -23.67 4.72 8.12
CA PHE A 41 -23.67 6.12 8.59
C PHE A 41 -24.90 6.89 8.09
N TYR A 42 -25.29 6.70 6.83
CA TYR A 42 -26.47 7.36 6.28
C TYR A 42 -27.76 6.88 6.95
N LYS A 43 -27.90 5.57 7.20
CA LYS A 43 -29.08 5.01 7.89
C LYS A 43 -29.19 5.47 9.33
N GLU A 44 -28.07 5.58 10.04
CA GLU A 44 -28.04 6.03 11.44
C GLU A 44 -28.36 7.52 11.54
N ALA A 45 -27.86 8.34 10.61
CA ALA A 45 -28.23 9.75 10.50
C ALA A 45 -29.71 9.96 10.17
N VAL A 46 -30.28 9.14 9.28
CA VAL A 46 -31.72 9.18 8.96
C VAL A 46 -32.58 8.72 10.12
N ALA A 47 -32.16 7.69 10.86
CA ALA A 47 -32.87 7.20 12.05
C ALA A 47 -32.91 8.25 13.16
N LEU A 48 -31.81 8.97 13.39
CA LEU A 48 -31.76 10.09 14.35
C LEU A 48 -32.67 11.26 13.96
N LEU A 49 -32.98 11.42 12.67
CA LEU A 49 -33.91 12.45 12.19
C LEU A 49 -35.39 12.03 12.28
N GLN A 50 -35.69 10.74 12.51
CA GLN A 50 -37.06 10.21 12.55
C GLN A 50 -37.62 10.03 13.97
N ASP A 51 -36.81 10.11 15.02
CA ASP A 51 -37.23 9.79 16.40
C ASP A 51 -37.93 10.95 17.16
N ASP A 52 -38.09 12.12 16.54
CA ASP A 52 -38.66 13.32 17.19
C ASP A 52 -40.15 13.60 16.87
N GLY A 53 -40.90 12.60 16.38
CA GLY A 53 -42.32 12.75 16.03
C GLY A 53 -43.30 12.23 17.09
N PRO A 54 -43.91 13.06 17.96
CA PRO A 54 -44.98 12.63 18.84
C PRO A 54 -46.26 12.35 18.03
N ASN A 55 -46.80 11.14 18.20
CA ASN A 55 -48.11 10.69 17.71
C ASN A 55 -49.18 11.80 17.83
N ARG A 56 -49.52 12.44 16.70
CA ARG A 56 -50.64 13.38 16.62
C ARG A 56 -51.48 13.06 15.39
N SER A 57 -52.37 12.10 15.57
CA SER A 57 -53.49 11.85 14.69
C SER A 57 -54.50 13.00 14.85
N ASP A 58 -54.53 13.91 13.88
CA ASP A 58 -55.75 14.65 13.54
C ASP A 58 -55.78 15.00 12.04
N SER A 59 -56.93 14.71 11.47
CA SER A 59 -57.23 14.64 10.05
C SER A 59 -57.66 16.00 9.50
N GLY A 60 -56.95 16.48 8.48
CA GLY A 60 -57.52 17.40 7.48
C GLY A 60 -56.97 18.82 7.47
N ASN A 61 -55.75 19.02 6.95
CA ASN A 61 -55.31 20.14 6.09
C ASN A 61 -53.79 20.06 5.76
N ASN A 62 -53.22 18.86 5.71
CA ASN A 62 -51.78 18.63 5.94
C ASN A 62 -50.85 18.89 4.76
N SER A 63 -51.33 19.12 3.53
CA SER A 63 -50.44 19.15 2.36
C SER A 63 -49.48 20.34 2.30
N VAL A 64 -49.82 21.48 2.93
CA VAL A 64 -48.95 22.67 2.97
C VAL A 64 -47.93 22.57 4.11
N GLN A 65 -48.34 22.06 5.28
CA GLN A 65 -47.43 21.83 6.41
C GLN A 65 -46.42 20.71 6.13
N GLU A 66 -46.82 19.67 5.40
CA GLU A 66 -45.92 18.56 5.03
C GLU A 66 -44.84 19.02 4.03
N LEU A 67 -45.17 19.98 3.15
CA LEU A 67 -44.20 20.58 2.23
C LEU A 67 -43.21 21.51 2.95
N GLU A 68 -43.67 22.31 3.93
CA GLU A 68 -42.79 23.16 4.74
C GLU A 68 -41.83 22.34 5.62
N VAL A 69 -42.31 21.25 6.24
CA VAL A 69 -41.46 20.34 7.03
C VAL A 69 -40.42 19.65 6.15
N SER A 70 -40.78 19.24 4.93
CA SER A 70 -39.83 18.65 3.97
C SER A 70 -38.76 19.66 3.51
N LEU A 71 -39.16 20.89 3.23
CA LEU A 71 -38.23 21.95 2.80
C LEU A 71 -37.26 22.34 3.93
N GLN A 72 -37.77 22.42 5.16
CA GLN A 72 -36.96 22.73 6.35
C GLN A 72 -35.97 21.59 6.66
N GLY A 73 -36.36 20.33 6.47
CA GLY A 73 -35.46 19.18 6.53
C GLY A 73 -34.33 19.26 5.50
N SER A 74 -34.65 19.61 4.24
CA SER A 74 -33.64 19.76 3.18
C SER A 74 -32.67 20.93 3.43
N LEU A 75 -33.15 22.04 4.00
CA LEU A 75 -32.31 23.19 4.38
C LEU A 75 -31.37 22.84 5.53
N ASN A 76 -31.87 22.16 6.56
CA ASN A 76 -31.05 21.70 7.69
C ASN A 76 -29.97 20.71 7.26
N LEU A 77 -30.29 19.81 6.33
CA LEU A 77 -29.32 18.90 5.73
C LEU A 77 -28.24 19.66 4.95
N GLY A 78 -28.63 20.65 4.14
CA GLY A 78 -27.70 21.49 3.38
C GLY A 78 -26.74 22.28 4.29
N ILE A 79 -27.25 22.86 5.37
CA ILE A 79 -26.44 23.58 6.36
C ILE A 79 -25.48 22.61 7.07
N HIS A 80 -25.95 21.42 7.44
CA HIS A 80 -25.11 20.42 8.10
C HIS A 80 -23.96 19.95 7.18
N ILE A 81 -24.27 19.67 5.91
CA ILE A 81 -23.29 19.30 4.89
C ILE A 81 -22.27 20.43 4.69
N GLY A 82 -22.74 21.67 4.56
CA GLY A 82 -21.88 22.85 4.43
C GLY A 82 -20.89 22.97 5.58
N HIS A 83 -21.36 22.83 6.82
CA HIS A 83 -20.51 22.89 8.01
C HIS A 83 -19.48 21.75 8.06
N GLN A 84 -19.84 20.53 7.60
CA GLN A 84 -18.86 19.44 7.50
C GLN A 84 -17.78 19.75 6.46
N PHE A 85 -18.14 20.27 5.29
CA PHE A 85 -17.17 20.66 4.27
C PHE A 85 -16.20 21.74 4.77
N ASP A 86 -16.70 22.74 5.49
CA ASP A 86 -15.86 23.78 6.10
C ASP A 86 -14.88 23.20 7.12
N LEU A 87 -15.34 22.24 7.94
CA LEU A 87 -14.48 21.51 8.87
C LEU A 87 -13.37 20.73 8.14
N TYR A 88 -13.72 19.94 7.12
CA TYR A 88 -12.73 19.19 6.33
C TYR A 88 -11.76 20.11 5.61
N ALA A 89 -12.22 21.24 5.06
CA ALA A 89 -11.37 22.22 4.40
C ALA A 89 -10.38 22.87 5.38
N ALA A 90 -10.85 23.24 6.58
CA ALA A 90 -10.00 23.79 7.63
C ALA A 90 -8.93 22.79 8.08
N VAL A 91 -9.33 21.54 8.38
CA VAL A 91 -8.43 20.46 8.80
C VAL A 91 -7.44 20.10 7.69
N SER A 92 -7.89 20.06 6.43
CA SER A 92 -7.05 19.81 5.26
C SER A 92 -5.94 20.84 5.12
N ARG A 93 -6.24 22.14 5.28
CA ARG A 93 -5.22 23.20 5.28
C ARG A 93 -4.23 23.01 6.43
N GLN A 94 -4.73 22.72 7.62
CA GLN A 94 -3.90 22.55 8.83
C GLN A 94 -2.98 21.32 8.74
N CYS A 95 -3.46 20.24 8.12
CA CYS A 95 -2.76 18.96 7.99
C CYS A 95 -2.10 18.74 6.62
N SER A 96 -2.12 19.74 5.74
CA SER A 96 -1.71 19.64 4.33
C SER A 96 -0.34 18.99 4.13
N SER A 97 0.66 19.34 4.94
CA SER A 97 1.99 18.72 4.86
C SER A 97 1.99 17.23 5.21
N SER A 98 1.17 16.82 6.19
CA SER A 98 1.07 15.42 6.61
C SER A 98 0.27 14.60 5.60
N LEU A 99 -0.81 15.17 5.05
CA LEU A 99 -1.59 14.57 3.98
C LEU A 99 -0.72 14.36 2.73
N LEU A 100 -0.02 15.40 2.28
CA LEU A 100 0.90 15.28 1.13
C LEU A 100 2.00 14.24 1.38
N CYS A 101 2.58 14.21 2.58
CA CYS A 101 3.55 13.19 2.96
C CYS A 101 2.94 11.79 2.87
N CYS A 102 1.76 11.57 3.43
CA CYS A 102 1.03 10.30 3.37
C CYS A 102 0.75 9.88 1.92
N PHE A 103 0.23 10.78 1.09
CA PHE A 103 0.04 10.55 -0.34
C PHE A 103 1.33 10.10 -1.02
N LEU A 104 2.43 10.87 -0.87
CA LEU A 104 3.72 10.57 -1.50
C LEU A 104 4.36 9.28 -0.97
N LEU A 105 4.17 8.96 0.31
CA LEU A 105 4.60 7.70 0.90
C LEU A 105 3.89 6.52 0.25
N CYS A 106 2.57 6.56 0.13
CA CYS A 106 1.79 5.50 -0.51
C CYS A 106 2.10 5.42 -2.00
N LEU A 107 2.08 6.55 -2.70
CA LEU A 107 2.46 6.66 -4.12
C LEU A 107 3.81 5.98 -4.39
N SER A 108 4.87 6.40 -3.71
CA SER A 108 6.20 5.81 -3.89
C SER A 108 6.22 4.32 -3.56
N THR A 109 5.53 3.91 -2.49
CA THR A 109 5.47 2.51 -2.07
C THR A 109 4.89 1.64 -3.17
N TYR A 110 3.73 2.01 -3.69
CA TYR A 110 3.01 1.19 -4.68
C TYR A 110 3.57 1.30 -6.09
N VAL A 111 4.38 2.32 -6.38
CA VAL A 111 5.24 2.36 -7.57
C VAL A 111 6.27 1.22 -7.55
N VAL A 112 6.76 0.80 -6.38
CA VAL A 112 7.82 -0.22 -6.22
C VAL A 112 7.29 -1.58 -5.76
N TYR A 113 6.50 -1.63 -4.69
CA TYR A 113 6.02 -2.85 -4.07
C TYR A 113 4.51 -3.02 -4.32
N PRO A 114 4.02 -4.20 -4.71
CA PRO A 114 4.73 -5.48 -4.81
C PRO A 114 5.36 -5.75 -6.20
N ILE A 115 4.86 -5.08 -7.25
CA ILE A 115 5.09 -5.48 -8.65
C ILE A 115 6.58 -5.49 -9.03
N LYS A 116 7.33 -4.44 -8.66
CA LYS A 116 8.75 -4.32 -9.04
C LYS A 116 9.62 -5.27 -8.24
N VAL A 117 9.31 -5.47 -6.96
CA VAL A 117 10.01 -6.41 -6.10
C VAL A 117 9.85 -7.85 -6.60
N GLN A 118 8.64 -8.23 -7.04
CA GLN A 118 8.38 -9.54 -7.66
C GLN A 118 9.19 -9.78 -8.94
N ARG A 119 9.57 -8.71 -9.66
CA ARG A 119 10.38 -8.81 -10.89
C ARG A 119 11.88 -8.90 -10.63
N MET A 120 12.35 -8.62 -9.41
CA MET A 120 13.78 -8.66 -9.09
C MET A 120 14.29 -10.11 -9.03
N THR A 121 15.16 -10.48 -9.96
CA THR A 121 15.81 -11.80 -9.94
C THR A 121 17.14 -11.76 -9.20
N PRO A 122 17.53 -12.83 -8.48
CA PRO A 122 18.84 -12.90 -7.85
C PRO A 122 19.94 -12.80 -8.91
N CYS A 123 21.03 -12.12 -8.57
CA CYS A 123 22.25 -12.09 -9.38
C CYS A 123 23.12 -13.32 -9.16
N GLY A 124 23.10 -13.89 -7.95
CA GLY A 124 23.86 -15.08 -7.56
C GLY A 124 23.19 -16.41 -7.92
N SER A 125 23.72 -17.50 -7.34
CA SER A 125 23.15 -18.85 -7.47
C SER A 125 22.00 -19.14 -6.49
N THR A 126 21.47 -18.11 -5.83
CA THR A 126 20.38 -18.22 -4.88
C THR A 126 19.11 -18.70 -5.59
N ASN A 127 18.37 -19.62 -4.99
CA ASN A 127 17.07 -20.04 -5.50
C ASN A 127 16.15 -18.82 -5.67
N PRO A 128 15.54 -18.58 -6.85
CA PRO A 128 14.68 -17.43 -7.09
C PRO A 128 13.52 -17.28 -6.10
N ALA A 129 12.90 -18.40 -5.70
CA ALA A 129 11.80 -18.40 -4.73
C ALA A 129 12.26 -17.95 -3.34
N LEU A 130 13.42 -18.46 -2.89
CA LEU A 130 14.02 -18.03 -1.61
C LEU A 130 14.39 -16.54 -1.66
N TYR A 131 14.96 -16.07 -2.76
CA TYR A 131 15.31 -14.66 -2.93
C TYR A 131 14.08 -13.75 -2.85
N GLN A 132 12.98 -14.16 -3.49
CA GLN A 132 11.71 -13.43 -3.44
C GLN A 132 11.13 -13.39 -2.04
N LEU A 133 11.14 -14.52 -1.32
CA LEU A 133 10.74 -14.57 0.08
C LEU A 133 11.61 -13.64 0.95
N LEU A 134 12.92 -13.61 0.71
CA LEU A 134 13.84 -12.72 1.42
C LEU A 134 13.55 -11.24 1.15
N LEU A 135 13.19 -10.85 -0.07
CA LEU A 135 12.81 -9.47 -0.40
C LEU A 135 11.50 -9.05 0.27
N VAL A 136 10.48 -9.93 0.25
CA VAL A 136 9.21 -9.71 0.95
C VAL A 136 9.46 -9.57 2.47
N ALA A 137 10.27 -10.47 3.04
CA ALA A 137 10.67 -10.40 4.44
C ALA A 137 11.44 -9.10 4.74
N ALA A 138 12.37 -8.68 3.87
CA ALA A 138 13.11 -7.42 4.02
C ALA A 138 12.16 -6.23 4.11
N TYR A 139 11.17 -6.18 3.22
CA TYR A 139 10.19 -5.12 3.17
C TYR A 139 9.37 -5.07 4.46
N HIS A 140 8.75 -6.19 4.86
CA HIS A 140 7.92 -6.21 6.07
C HIS A 140 8.72 -5.96 7.34
N LEU A 141 9.91 -6.57 7.49
CA LEU A 141 10.81 -6.30 8.61
C LEU A 141 11.24 -4.84 8.64
N GLY A 142 11.51 -4.24 7.48
CA GLY A 142 11.81 -2.82 7.36
C GLY A 142 10.64 -1.97 7.88
N VAL A 143 9.41 -2.18 7.39
CA VAL A 143 8.22 -1.44 7.87
C VAL A 143 8.06 -1.57 9.39
N ILE A 144 8.15 -2.78 9.93
CA ILE A 144 8.02 -3.04 11.37
C ILE A 144 9.13 -2.30 12.14
N ALA A 145 10.39 -2.46 11.73
CA ALA A 145 11.52 -1.79 12.35
C ALA A 145 11.33 -0.27 12.34
N GLY A 146 10.92 0.30 11.20
CA GLY A 146 10.60 1.72 11.05
C GLY A 146 9.55 2.20 12.04
N ARG A 147 8.45 1.46 12.21
CA ARG A 147 7.41 1.78 13.21
C ARG A 147 7.95 1.67 14.63
N CYS A 148 8.73 0.64 14.93
CA CYS A 148 9.36 0.46 16.25
C CYS A 148 10.36 1.57 16.59
N THR A 149 11.12 2.09 15.62
CA THR A 149 12.08 3.19 15.90
C THR A 149 11.42 4.44 16.45
N TYR A 150 10.18 4.73 16.02
CA TYR A 150 9.38 5.84 16.56
C TYR A 150 9.02 5.61 18.03
N CYS A 151 8.67 4.38 18.41
CA CYS A 151 8.34 4.01 19.78
C CYS A 151 9.56 3.97 20.71
N CYS A 152 10.70 3.49 20.22
CA CYS A 152 11.83 3.11 21.08
C CYS A 152 12.94 4.16 21.22
N CYS A 153 13.21 4.99 20.21
CA CYS A 153 14.51 5.67 20.20
C CYS A 153 14.51 7.16 19.83
N CYS A 154 13.61 7.68 18.99
CA CYS A 154 13.70 9.08 18.59
C CYS A 154 12.35 9.61 18.09
N THR A 155 11.84 10.66 18.73
CA THR A 155 10.99 11.63 18.03
C THR A 155 11.89 12.35 17.03
N LEU A 156 11.98 11.82 15.82
CA LEU A 156 12.73 12.44 14.74
C LEU A 156 12.19 13.86 14.60
N SER A 157 13.09 14.85 14.72
CA SER A 157 12.68 16.25 14.72
C SER A 157 11.79 16.53 13.51
N PHE A 158 10.63 17.14 13.71
CA PHE A 158 9.65 17.38 12.62
C PHE A 158 10.25 18.12 11.42
N LYS A 159 11.31 18.89 11.65
CA LYS A 159 12.09 19.60 10.63
C LYS A 159 12.79 18.67 9.63
N LEU A 160 13.07 17.42 10.01
CA LEU A 160 13.74 16.42 9.19
C LEU A 160 12.78 15.59 8.33
N VAL A 161 11.46 15.63 8.60
CA VAL A 161 10.47 14.84 7.84
C VAL A 161 10.59 15.06 6.32
N PRO A 162 10.71 16.29 5.79
CA PRO A 162 10.89 16.50 4.36
C PRO A 162 12.21 15.90 3.83
N ALA A 163 13.30 16.01 4.59
CA ALA A 163 14.59 15.47 4.18
C ALA A 163 14.57 13.93 4.12
N VAL A 164 13.91 13.29 5.08
CA VAL A 164 13.75 11.82 5.11
C VAL A 164 12.80 11.36 4.00
N LEU A 165 11.75 12.12 3.70
CA LEU A 165 10.88 11.86 2.54
C LEU A 165 11.66 11.98 1.22
N LEU A 166 12.48 13.01 1.06
CA LEU A 166 13.35 13.15 -0.11
C LEU A 166 14.35 12.00 -0.23
N LEU A 167 14.96 11.58 0.89
CA LEU A 167 15.84 10.40 0.91
C LEU A 167 15.09 9.15 0.41
N ARG A 168 13.85 8.93 0.85
CA ARG A 168 13.00 7.85 0.33
C ARG A 168 12.78 7.98 -1.17
N LEU A 169 12.46 9.19 -1.66
CA LEU A 169 12.24 9.41 -3.09
C LEU A 169 13.52 9.23 -3.91
N MET A 170 14.70 9.49 -3.34
CA MET A 170 15.99 9.20 -3.98
C MET A 170 16.31 7.70 -4.03
N LEU A 171 15.71 6.87 -3.17
CA LEU A 171 15.83 5.42 -3.25
C LEU A 171 15.00 4.82 -4.40
N LEU A 172 13.97 5.52 -4.91
CA LEU A 172 13.20 5.06 -6.08
C LEU A 172 14.09 4.84 -7.31
N PRO A 173 14.82 5.84 -7.85
CA PRO A 173 15.66 5.63 -9.02
C PRO A 173 16.74 4.58 -8.77
N LEU A 174 17.23 4.44 -7.54
CA LEU A 174 18.18 3.40 -7.17
C LEU A 174 17.56 1.99 -7.25
N LEU A 175 16.35 1.79 -6.74
CA LEU A 175 15.63 0.51 -6.82
C LEU A 175 15.21 0.19 -8.27
N TYR A 176 14.82 1.21 -9.03
CA TYR A 176 14.56 1.09 -10.47
C TYR A 176 15.84 0.74 -11.24
N TRP A 177 16.97 1.34 -10.88
CA TRP A 177 18.27 0.99 -11.44
C TRP A 177 18.61 -0.47 -11.13
N PHE A 178 18.30 -0.97 -9.93
CA PHE A 178 18.53 -2.38 -9.59
C PHE A 178 17.64 -3.37 -10.33
N GLU A 179 16.38 -3.02 -10.60
CA GLU A 179 15.48 -3.82 -11.44
C GLU A 179 15.96 -3.81 -12.89
N SER A 180 16.27 -2.62 -13.42
CA SER A 180 16.61 -2.42 -14.82
C SER A 180 18.03 -2.83 -15.17
N LEU A 181 18.91 -3.04 -14.17
CA LEU A 181 20.32 -3.39 -14.30
C LEU A 181 20.44 -4.54 -15.31
N PRO A 182 20.73 -4.23 -16.58
CA PRO A 182 20.64 -5.22 -17.62
C PRO A 182 21.73 -6.25 -17.38
N ARG A 183 21.60 -7.46 -17.94
CA ARG A 183 22.69 -8.46 -17.89
C ARG A 183 24.03 -7.84 -18.31
N THR A 184 24.02 -6.81 -19.16
CA THR A 184 25.19 -5.99 -19.53
C THR A 184 25.80 -5.18 -18.39
N ALA A 185 25.03 -4.61 -17.46
CA ALA A 185 25.61 -3.95 -16.29
C ALA A 185 26.16 -4.96 -15.27
N ILE A 186 25.59 -6.17 -15.19
CA ILE A 186 26.22 -7.31 -14.49
C ILE A 186 27.54 -7.69 -15.19
N VAL A 187 27.60 -7.64 -16.53
CA VAL A 187 28.83 -7.85 -17.30
C VAL A 187 29.85 -6.72 -17.06
N LEU A 188 29.43 -5.46 -16.97
CA LEU A 188 30.33 -4.35 -16.61
C LEU A 188 30.82 -4.46 -15.17
N LEU A 189 29.95 -4.85 -14.23
CA LEU A 189 30.35 -5.17 -12.86
C LEU A 189 31.29 -6.37 -12.80
N ARG A 190 31.14 -7.36 -13.69
CA ARG A 190 32.08 -8.48 -13.86
C ARG A 190 33.43 -8.01 -14.37
N ILE A 191 33.45 -7.15 -15.39
CA ILE A 191 34.68 -6.62 -15.96
C ILE A 191 35.39 -5.72 -14.94
N ALA A 192 34.63 -4.83 -14.28
CA ALA A 192 35.13 -3.98 -13.22
C ALA A 192 35.63 -4.78 -12.02
N SER A 193 34.92 -5.85 -11.61
CA SER A 193 35.39 -6.73 -10.54
C SER A 193 36.64 -7.48 -10.94
N THR A 194 36.79 -7.97 -12.18
CA THR A 194 38.05 -8.58 -12.62
C THR A 194 39.23 -7.59 -12.60
N ALA A 195 38.99 -6.32 -12.95
CA ALA A 195 40.00 -5.27 -12.87
C ALA A 195 40.36 -4.93 -11.41
N PHE A 196 39.36 -4.86 -10.52
CA PHE A 196 39.53 -4.53 -9.10
C PHE A 196 40.04 -5.72 -8.27
N SER A 197 39.76 -6.96 -8.70
CA SER A 197 40.16 -8.18 -8.00
C SER A 197 41.66 -8.46 -8.07
N SER A 198 42.38 -7.75 -8.94
CA SER A 198 43.85 -7.67 -8.85
C SER A 198 44.33 -7.12 -7.50
N ASN A 199 43.49 -6.34 -6.79
CA ASN A 199 43.78 -5.77 -5.48
C ASN A 199 42.96 -6.37 -4.32
N LEU A 200 41.77 -6.92 -4.58
CA LEU A 200 40.92 -7.60 -3.59
C LEU A 200 40.57 -9.00 -4.09
N LYS A 201 41.01 -10.06 -3.41
CA LYS A 201 40.73 -11.47 -3.78
C LYS A 201 39.25 -11.88 -3.60
N LEU A 202 38.28 -11.07 -4.06
CA LEU A 202 36.88 -11.45 -4.10
C LEU A 202 36.59 -12.32 -5.31
N SER A 203 35.89 -13.43 -5.08
CA SER A 203 35.36 -14.26 -6.15
C SER A 203 34.18 -13.58 -6.84
N HIS A 204 33.98 -13.88 -8.12
CA HIS A 204 32.85 -13.38 -8.89
C HIS A 204 31.49 -13.65 -8.22
N GLN A 205 31.35 -14.81 -7.57
CA GLN A 205 30.15 -15.16 -6.80
C GLN A 205 29.93 -14.24 -5.59
N GLN A 206 31.00 -13.84 -4.89
CA GLN A 206 30.90 -12.91 -3.76
C GLN A 206 30.42 -11.53 -4.22
N CYS A 207 30.86 -11.04 -5.37
CA CYS A 207 30.37 -9.76 -5.92
C CYS A 207 28.87 -9.79 -6.23
N LEU A 208 28.38 -10.88 -6.85
CA LEU A 208 26.95 -11.03 -7.15
C LEU A 208 26.11 -11.14 -5.88
N PHE A 209 26.60 -11.87 -4.88
CA PHE A 209 25.96 -11.96 -3.58
C PHE A 209 25.89 -10.60 -2.88
N MET A 210 26.96 -9.81 -2.93
CA MET A 210 26.97 -8.45 -2.36
C MET A 210 25.96 -7.52 -3.04
N LEU A 211 25.73 -7.67 -4.34
CA LEU A 211 24.70 -6.92 -5.06
C LEU A 211 23.29 -7.32 -4.60
N ASP A 212 23.04 -8.62 -4.42
CA ASP A 212 21.76 -9.12 -3.88
C ASP A 212 21.53 -8.65 -2.44
N LEU A 213 22.56 -8.66 -1.60
CA LEU A 213 22.53 -8.12 -0.25
C LEU A 213 22.28 -6.61 -0.24
N PHE A 214 22.89 -5.87 -1.17
CA PHE A 214 22.68 -4.43 -1.29
C PHE A 214 21.24 -4.11 -1.69
N ARG A 215 20.66 -4.85 -2.65
CA ARG A 215 19.23 -4.73 -3.02
C ARG A 215 18.32 -4.98 -1.84
N TRP A 216 18.61 -6.06 -1.09
CA TRP A 216 17.88 -6.41 0.12
C TRP A 216 17.95 -5.29 1.17
N LEU A 217 19.15 -4.74 1.42
CA LEU A 217 19.36 -3.66 2.38
C LEU A 217 18.69 -2.36 1.93
N ALA A 218 18.76 -2.02 0.64
CA ALA A 218 18.11 -0.85 0.08
C ALA A 218 16.59 -0.95 0.21
N LEU A 219 16.00 -2.12 -0.04
CA LEU A 219 14.57 -2.38 0.14
C LEU A 219 14.17 -2.32 1.62
N PHE A 220 14.98 -2.91 2.51
CA PHE A 220 14.76 -2.83 3.95
C PHE A 220 14.78 -1.37 4.43
N LEU A 221 15.79 -0.59 4.05
CA LEU A 221 15.90 0.83 4.42
C LEU A 221 14.72 1.63 3.85
N TYR A 222 14.38 1.41 2.59
CA TYR A 222 13.20 2.01 1.96
C TYR A 222 11.92 1.73 2.75
N ALA A 223 11.71 0.48 3.16
CA ALA A 223 10.57 0.09 3.97
C ALA A 223 10.61 0.62 5.41
N ALA A 224 11.79 0.72 6.02
CA ALA A 224 11.96 1.32 7.34
C ALA A 224 11.62 2.81 7.34
N LEU A 225 12.05 3.56 6.31
CA LEU A 225 11.62 4.94 6.14
C LEU A 225 10.10 5.05 5.93
N HIS A 226 9.45 4.05 5.31
CA HIS A 226 7.99 4.02 5.17
C HIS A 226 7.32 3.94 6.53
N GLY A 227 7.68 2.90 7.30
CA GLY A 227 7.10 2.63 8.61
C GLY A 227 7.26 3.81 9.56
N HIS A 228 8.47 4.40 9.58
CA HIS A 228 8.75 5.56 10.41
C HIS A 228 7.92 6.79 10.00
N LEU A 229 7.96 7.18 8.72
CA LEU A 229 7.26 8.37 8.24
C LEU A 229 5.73 8.23 8.30
N SER A 230 5.20 7.01 8.11
CA SER A 230 3.77 6.70 8.24
C SER A 230 3.28 7.01 9.66
N VAL A 231 4.00 6.54 10.70
CA VAL A 231 3.64 6.81 12.10
C VAL A 231 3.79 8.29 12.45
N VAL A 232 4.90 8.92 12.07
CA VAL A 232 5.12 10.36 12.31
C VAL A 232 4.02 11.19 11.64
N GLY A 233 3.66 10.86 10.40
CA GLY A 233 2.59 11.52 9.65
C GLY A 233 1.23 11.36 10.32
N ALA A 234 0.88 10.15 10.75
CA ALA A 234 -0.39 9.86 11.44
C ALA A 234 -0.50 10.58 12.78
N VAL A 235 0.54 10.49 13.63
CA VAL A 235 0.56 11.19 14.93
C VAL A 235 0.45 12.70 14.72
N ARG A 236 1.19 13.26 13.75
CA ARG A 236 1.10 14.69 13.47
C ARG A 236 -0.28 15.09 12.98
N ALA A 237 -0.84 14.39 12.00
CA ALA A 237 -2.16 14.71 11.45
C ALA A 237 -3.25 14.65 12.53
N THR A 238 -3.22 13.64 13.40
CA THR A 238 -4.26 13.43 14.42
C THR A 238 -4.09 14.29 15.67
N LEU A 239 -2.88 14.75 16.00
CA LEU A 239 -2.65 15.64 17.15
C LEU A 239 -2.70 17.14 16.79
N THR A 240 -2.69 17.48 15.51
CA THR A 240 -2.69 18.88 15.04
C THR A 240 -4.04 19.59 15.31
N PRO A 241 -5.21 18.98 15.04
CA PRO A 241 -6.50 19.54 15.44
C PRO A 241 -6.70 19.51 16.96
N SER A 242 -7.17 20.62 17.52
CA SER A 242 -7.46 20.75 18.95
C SER A 242 -8.80 20.14 19.36
N THR A 243 -9.75 20.01 18.42
CA THR A 243 -11.12 19.52 18.68
C THR A 243 -11.26 18.05 18.26
N LEU A 244 -12.10 17.29 18.98
CA LEU A 244 -12.37 15.89 18.66
C LEU A 244 -12.89 15.70 17.22
N PRO A 245 -13.90 16.47 16.73
CA PRO A 245 -14.36 16.35 15.34
C PRO A 245 -13.25 16.66 14.32
N GLY A 246 -12.34 17.57 14.64
CA GLY A 246 -11.20 17.88 13.79
C GLY A 246 -10.22 16.70 13.68
N ARG A 247 -10.02 15.94 14.76
CA ARG A 247 -9.15 14.75 14.76
C ARG A 247 -9.74 13.61 13.95
N GLU A 248 -11.05 13.39 14.06
CA GLU A 248 -11.78 12.41 13.24
C GLU A 248 -11.70 12.77 11.76
N ALA A 249 -11.95 14.04 11.42
CA ALA A 249 -11.81 14.55 10.06
C ALA A 249 -10.36 14.38 9.53
N ALA A 250 -9.34 14.61 10.37
CA ALA A 250 -7.94 14.42 9.99
C ALA A 250 -7.61 12.94 9.72
N ALA A 251 -8.12 12.02 10.53
CA ALA A 251 -7.96 10.59 10.31
C ALA A 251 -8.61 10.14 9.01
N PHE A 252 -9.82 10.63 8.72
CA PHE A 252 -10.51 10.37 7.46
C PHE A 252 -9.71 10.89 6.25
N LEU A 253 -9.25 12.15 6.28
CA LEU A 253 -8.45 12.72 5.20
C LEU A 253 -7.11 11.99 4.99
N MET A 254 -6.48 11.52 6.06
CA MET A 254 -5.29 10.67 5.96
C MET A 254 -5.58 9.36 5.24
N SER A 255 -6.68 8.68 5.60
CA SER A 255 -7.11 7.43 4.93
C SER A 255 -7.41 7.66 3.44
N LEU A 256 -8.10 8.75 3.12
CA LEU A 256 -8.36 9.14 1.73
C LEU A 256 -7.05 9.40 0.96
N SER A 257 -6.12 10.12 1.59
CA SER A 257 -4.81 10.42 1.02
C SER A 257 -3.96 9.16 0.77
N GLU A 258 -4.00 8.20 1.69
CA GLU A 258 -3.35 6.89 1.54
C GLU A 258 -3.95 6.10 0.38
N THR A 259 -5.29 6.06 0.28
CA THR A 259 -6.01 5.37 -0.78
C THR A 259 -5.73 5.97 -2.16
N LEU A 260 -5.71 7.31 -2.26
CA LEU A 260 -5.34 8.01 -3.49
C LEU A 260 -3.88 7.74 -3.89
N GLY A 261 -2.97 7.74 -2.92
CA GLY A 261 -1.56 7.39 -3.15
C GLY A 261 -1.39 5.95 -3.61
N PHE A 262 -2.13 5.01 -3.03
CA PHE A 262 -2.19 3.61 -3.48
C PHE A 262 -2.67 3.48 -4.92
N ALA A 263 -3.80 4.09 -5.25
CA ALA A 263 -4.38 4.01 -6.59
C ALA A 263 -3.44 4.60 -7.64
N ALA A 264 -2.91 5.81 -7.38
CA ALA A 264 -1.97 6.47 -8.27
C ALA A 264 -0.65 5.70 -8.40
N GLY A 265 -0.13 5.16 -7.30
CA GLY A 265 1.14 4.42 -7.31
C GLY A 265 1.03 3.12 -8.09
N THR A 266 -0.08 2.41 -7.91
CA THR A 266 -0.41 1.20 -8.67
C THR A 266 -0.55 1.53 -10.16
N ALA A 267 -1.31 2.57 -10.53
CA ALA A 267 -1.46 2.99 -11.92
C ALA A 267 -0.11 3.36 -12.56
N LEU A 268 0.75 4.08 -11.85
CA LEU A 268 2.10 4.41 -12.31
C LEU A 268 2.99 3.17 -12.46
N SER A 269 2.89 2.20 -11.54
CA SER A 269 3.66 0.95 -11.63
C SER A 269 3.33 0.15 -12.90
N PHE A 270 2.07 0.21 -13.36
CA PHE A 270 1.63 -0.37 -14.62
C PHE A 270 1.99 0.48 -15.85
N ALA A 271 1.94 1.81 -15.72
CA ALA A 271 2.21 2.73 -16.83
C ALA A 271 3.70 2.81 -17.20
N VAL A 272 4.62 2.58 -16.25
CA VAL A 272 6.06 2.58 -16.56
C VAL A 272 6.37 1.34 -17.41
N PRO A 273 6.72 1.51 -18.69
CA PRO A 273 6.96 0.39 -19.58
C PRO A 273 8.10 -0.45 -19.01
N THR A 274 7.78 -1.68 -18.65
CA THR A 274 8.81 -2.66 -18.38
C THR A 274 9.46 -3.03 -19.69
N THR A 275 10.77 -2.82 -19.78
CA THR A 275 11.64 -3.40 -20.82
C THR A 275 11.72 -4.93 -20.72
N SER A 276 10.72 -5.61 -20.15
CA SER A 276 10.79 -7.02 -19.80
C SER A 276 10.43 -7.93 -20.98
N MET A 277 11.31 -8.90 -21.17
CA MET A 277 11.00 -10.25 -21.66
C MET A 277 9.63 -10.77 -21.17
N PRO A 278 8.98 -11.65 -21.95
CA PRO A 278 7.67 -12.21 -21.63
C PRO A 278 7.63 -12.90 -20.26
N LEU A 279 6.55 -12.62 -19.51
CA LEU A 279 6.28 -13.10 -18.15
C LEU A 279 6.09 -14.62 -18.04
N GLU A 280 6.02 -15.34 -19.17
CA GLU A 280 5.68 -16.76 -19.26
C GLU A 280 6.64 -17.69 -18.49
N GLY A 281 7.90 -17.29 -18.29
CA GLY A 281 8.88 -18.10 -17.56
C GLY A 281 8.64 -18.16 -16.04
N TRP A 282 7.96 -17.16 -15.46
CA TRP A 282 7.80 -17.05 -14.01
C TRP A 282 6.65 -17.90 -13.48
N THR A 283 5.54 -17.96 -14.21
CA THR A 283 4.41 -18.86 -13.90
C THR A 283 4.83 -20.32 -13.95
N GLN A 284 5.68 -20.70 -14.90
CA GLN A 284 6.26 -22.05 -14.97
C GLN A 284 7.22 -22.36 -13.80
N ALA A 285 8.06 -21.41 -13.39
CA ALA A 285 8.98 -21.60 -12.27
C ALA A 285 8.24 -21.75 -10.91
N ALA A 286 7.19 -20.95 -10.69
CA ALA A 286 6.33 -21.06 -9.51
C ALA A 286 5.52 -22.36 -9.48
N ALA A 287 4.96 -22.77 -10.63
CA ALA A 287 4.27 -24.06 -10.75
C ALA A 287 5.21 -25.26 -10.51
N ALA A 288 6.47 -25.16 -10.92
CA ALA A 288 7.47 -26.21 -10.70
C ALA A 288 7.98 -26.30 -9.25
N THR A 289 7.82 -25.26 -8.43
CA THR A 289 8.28 -25.26 -7.02
C THR A 289 7.18 -25.64 -6.01
N ALA A 290 5.91 -25.48 -6.37
CA ALA A 290 4.77 -25.89 -5.54
C ALA A 290 4.79 -27.37 -5.07
N PRO A 291 5.15 -28.38 -5.89
CA PRO A 291 5.14 -29.79 -5.46
C PRO A 291 6.30 -30.18 -4.52
N HIS A 292 7.28 -29.30 -4.31
CA HIS A 292 8.42 -29.56 -3.41
C HIS A 292 8.26 -28.92 -2.02
N LEU A 293 7.16 -28.18 -1.80
CA LEU A 293 6.82 -27.51 -0.54
C LEU A 293 5.60 -28.14 0.17
N ALA A 294 4.98 -29.15 -0.45
CA ALA A 294 3.93 -29.99 0.14
C ALA A 294 4.53 -31.32 0.62
#